data_AF-A0AAE1TSX4-F1
#
_entry.id   AF-A0AAE1TSX4-F1
#
_cell.length_a   1.000
_cell.length_b   1.000
_cell.length_c   1.000
_cell.angle_alpha   90.00
_cell.angle_beta   90.00
_cell.angle_gamma   90.00
#
_symmetry.space_group_name_H-M   'P 1'
#
loop_
_entity.id
_entity.type
_entity.pdbx_description
1 polymer ?
#
loop_
_entity_poly.entity_id
_entity_poly.type
_entity_poly.pdbx_seq_one_letter_code
_entity_poly.pdbx_strand_id
1 'polypeptide(L)'
;MRILAAAFLCAVAGVGLAQQPQQPDPCDRKTRVVGDVTYCDRYWECVSGIPQLYDCPNGLVFVGRNRGIAEGCDYPWRGAYCDGKQLANPPISSEHCDWLYGIFGHETSCTRYWTCWNGTATEQFCIGGLLYNEETHACDWPQNVVGCQKHPLCKDDPNANVPLGKSCERYWACQGGYPRLQRCPATLVFDKQSRRCVHPPTADCEVPTTTPPPEGELGGFQGDDNRNFNAPRPQRRRPLPPARDNPLPDEGRFAPDNSLPFRADNRPIGPLQPQGGNIRPPPIPGALPFNN
;
A
#
# COMPACT_ATOMS: atom_id res chain seq x y z
N MET A 1 36.62 -41.08 76.12
CA MET A 1 36.72 -40.05 75.06
C MET A 1 35.77 -40.44 73.93
N ARG A 2 34.83 -39.56 73.60
CA ARG A 2 33.90 -39.66 72.46
C ARG A 2 34.61 -39.17 71.18
N ILE A 3 33.90 -39.28 70.04
CA ILE A 3 34.00 -38.51 68.78
C ILE A 3 34.76 -39.26 67.66
N LEU A 4 34.28 -39.45 66.42
CA LEU A 4 33.02 -39.16 65.69
C LEU A 4 33.03 -40.06 64.44
N ALA A 5 31.91 -40.69 64.09
CA ALA A 5 31.69 -41.28 62.77
C ALA A 5 31.09 -40.20 61.86
N ALA A 6 31.82 -39.76 60.84
CA ALA A 6 31.34 -38.81 59.85
C ALA A 6 30.59 -39.55 58.74
N ALA A 7 29.26 -39.45 58.74
CA ALA A 7 28.42 -39.91 57.64
C ALA A 7 28.43 -38.86 56.52
N PHE A 8 29.02 -39.20 55.37
CA PHE A 8 28.92 -38.41 54.15
C PHE A 8 27.55 -38.66 53.50
N LEU A 9 26.63 -37.72 53.69
CA LEU A 9 25.37 -37.64 52.94
C LEU A 9 25.64 -36.97 51.59
N CYS A 10 25.68 -37.74 50.51
CA CYS A 10 25.62 -37.21 49.14
C CYS A 10 24.20 -36.70 48.86
N ALA A 11 24.01 -35.38 48.89
CA ALA A 11 22.79 -34.74 48.43
C ALA A 11 22.74 -34.82 46.89
N VAL A 12 21.83 -35.63 46.36
CA VAL A 12 21.54 -35.67 44.93
C VAL A 12 20.66 -34.45 44.60
N ALA A 13 21.27 -33.41 44.03
CA ALA A 13 20.52 -32.26 43.53
C ALA A 13 19.68 -32.70 42.34
N GLY A 14 18.35 -32.77 42.52
CA GLY A 14 17.41 -33.06 41.45
C GLY A 14 17.45 -31.94 40.41
N VAL A 15 17.97 -32.24 39.23
CA VAL A 15 17.89 -31.36 38.07
C VAL A 15 16.44 -31.43 37.59
N GLY A 16 15.68 -30.35 37.76
CA GLY A 16 14.34 -30.24 37.21
C GLY A 16 14.41 -30.32 35.69
N LEU A 17 13.91 -31.42 35.11
CA LEU A 17 13.74 -31.54 33.66
C LEU A 17 12.60 -30.61 33.25
N ALA A 18 12.95 -29.48 32.62
CA ALA A 18 11.98 -28.67 31.89
C ALA A 18 11.37 -29.55 30.78
N GLN A 19 10.06 -29.76 30.80
CA GLN A 19 9.34 -30.50 29.77
C GLN A 19 9.44 -29.72 28.46
N GLN A 20 10.00 -30.33 27.41
CA GLN A 20 9.98 -29.75 26.07
C GLN A 20 8.52 -29.58 25.61
N PRO A 21 8.18 -28.47 24.92
CA PRO A 21 6.82 -28.25 24.45
C PRO A 21 6.41 -29.36 23.47
N GLN A 22 5.31 -30.05 23.80
CA GLN A 22 4.79 -31.17 23.00
C GLN A 22 3.93 -30.64 21.85
N GLN A 23 4.22 -31.09 20.61
CA GLN A 23 3.44 -30.74 19.42
C GLN A 23 2.04 -31.40 19.50
N PRO A 24 0.93 -30.64 19.44
CA PRO A 24 -0.41 -31.22 19.38
C PRO A 24 -0.66 -31.92 18.04
N ASP A 25 -1.38 -33.04 18.05
CA ASP A 25 -1.82 -33.72 16.83
C ASP A 25 -2.91 -32.89 16.12
N PRO A 26 -2.74 -32.47 14.86
CA PRO A 26 -3.79 -31.80 14.10
C PRO A 26 -5.04 -32.65 13.88
N CYS A 27 -4.91 -33.98 13.79
CA CYS A 27 -6.01 -34.89 13.49
C CYS A 27 -7.02 -35.00 14.64
N ASP A 28 -6.59 -34.71 15.87
CA ASP A 28 -7.45 -34.64 17.06
C ASP A 28 -8.23 -33.32 17.15
N ARG A 29 -7.83 -32.30 16.39
CA ARG A 29 -8.45 -30.97 16.42
C ARG A 29 -9.58 -30.86 15.40
N LYS A 30 -10.67 -30.18 15.80
CA LYS A 30 -11.79 -29.86 14.90
C LYS A 30 -11.34 -29.05 13.67
N THR A 31 -10.37 -28.15 13.83
CA THR A 31 -9.83 -27.34 12.73
C THR A 31 -9.00 -28.14 11.75
N ARG A 32 -8.51 -29.34 12.14
CA ARG A 32 -7.56 -30.17 11.39
C ARG A 32 -6.23 -29.49 11.06
N VAL A 33 -5.95 -28.35 11.66
CA VAL A 33 -4.72 -27.57 11.45
C VAL A 33 -4.27 -26.99 12.80
N VAL A 34 -2.99 -27.09 13.10
CA VAL A 34 -2.34 -26.52 14.29
C VAL A 34 -0.99 -25.90 13.92
N GLY A 35 -0.60 -24.81 14.57
CA GLY A 35 0.74 -24.23 14.38
C GLY A 35 1.82 -25.10 15.01
N ASP A 36 3.04 -25.01 14.48
CA ASP A 36 4.19 -25.68 15.09
C ASP A 36 4.57 -25.01 16.43
N VAL A 37 4.98 -25.80 17.41
CA VAL A 37 5.31 -25.31 18.75
C VAL A 37 6.65 -24.56 18.77
N THR A 38 7.56 -24.86 17.85
CA THR A 38 8.91 -24.30 17.78
C THR A 38 9.00 -23.20 16.73
N TYR A 39 8.42 -23.42 15.55
CA TYR A 39 8.56 -22.54 14.39
C TYR A 39 7.26 -21.79 14.07
N CYS A 40 7.29 -20.46 13.96
CA CYS A 40 6.07 -19.68 13.71
C CYS A 40 5.65 -19.63 12.24
N ASP A 41 6.55 -19.98 11.32
CA ASP A 41 6.31 -20.12 9.88
C ASP A 41 6.00 -21.56 9.46
N ARG A 42 5.67 -22.44 10.43
CA ARG A 42 5.26 -23.82 10.18
C ARG A 42 3.94 -24.17 10.81
N TYR A 43 3.24 -25.09 10.16
CA TYR A 43 2.01 -25.67 10.70
C TYR A 43 1.82 -27.11 10.26
N TRP A 44 1.00 -27.81 11.02
CA TRP A 44 0.62 -29.19 10.78
C TRP A 44 -0.84 -29.26 10.35
N GLU A 45 -1.13 -30.00 9.28
CA GLU A 45 -2.48 -30.25 8.78
C GLU A 45 -2.75 -31.76 8.74
N CYS A 46 -3.97 -32.15 9.10
CA CYS A 46 -4.40 -33.54 9.04
C CYS A 46 -4.96 -33.87 7.65
N VAL A 47 -4.16 -34.55 6.84
CA VAL A 47 -4.52 -35.01 5.49
C VAL A 47 -4.81 -36.50 5.54
N SER A 48 -6.05 -36.91 5.26
CA SER A 48 -6.46 -38.32 5.24
C SER A 48 -6.15 -39.09 6.54
N GLY A 49 -6.20 -38.41 7.70
CA GLY A 49 -5.88 -39.00 9.00
C GLY A 49 -4.39 -39.04 9.33
N ILE A 50 -3.53 -38.45 8.50
CA ILE A 50 -2.09 -38.39 8.69
C ILE A 50 -1.69 -36.93 8.91
N PRO A 51 -0.99 -36.60 10.01
CA PRO A 51 -0.45 -35.27 10.22
C PRO A 51 0.69 -35.02 9.22
N GLN A 52 0.59 -33.93 8.46
CA GLN A 52 1.61 -33.48 7.52
C GLN A 52 2.10 -32.09 7.88
N LEU A 53 3.40 -31.85 7.69
CA LEU A 53 4.09 -30.59 7.98
C LEU A 53 4.13 -29.71 6.74
N TYR A 54 3.79 -28.44 6.93
CA TYR A 54 3.77 -27.42 5.91
C TYR A 54 4.53 -26.18 6.36
N ASP A 55 5.20 -25.55 5.40
CA ASP A 55 5.92 -24.29 5.58
C ASP A 55 5.13 -23.15 4.93
N CYS A 56 4.90 -22.08 5.69
CA CYS A 56 4.34 -20.85 5.13
C CYS A 56 5.25 -20.29 4.02
N PRO A 57 4.69 -19.60 3.01
CA PRO A 57 5.49 -18.93 1.99
C PRO A 57 6.55 -18.00 2.60
N ASN A 58 7.72 -17.92 1.97
CA ASN A 58 8.87 -17.19 2.52
C ASN A 58 8.53 -15.73 2.87
N GLY A 59 8.70 -15.35 4.14
CA GLY A 59 8.33 -14.04 4.67
C GLY A 59 6.95 -14.00 5.37
N LEU A 60 6.20 -15.10 5.39
CA LEU A 60 4.91 -15.21 6.09
C LEU A 60 4.99 -16.19 7.28
N VAL A 61 4.06 -16.01 8.22
CA VAL A 61 3.93 -16.81 9.45
C VAL A 61 2.52 -17.36 9.59
N PHE A 62 2.38 -18.49 10.28
CA PHE A 62 1.09 -19.14 10.48
C PHE A 62 0.21 -18.36 11.47
N VAL A 63 -1.01 -18.02 11.04
CA VAL A 63 -1.97 -17.24 11.83
C VAL A 63 -3.29 -17.98 12.11
N GLY A 64 -3.40 -19.21 11.61
CA GLY A 64 -4.58 -20.06 11.76
C GLY A 64 -5.33 -20.28 10.45
N ARG A 65 -6.07 -21.37 10.35
CA ARG A 65 -6.80 -21.78 9.14
C ARG A 65 -7.73 -20.69 8.60
N ASN A 66 -7.76 -20.51 7.27
CA ASN A 66 -8.58 -19.54 6.54
C ASN A 66 -8.37 -18.08 6.99
N ARG A 67 -7.18 -17.74 7.46
CA ARG A 67 -6.80 -16.39 7.86
C ARG A 67 -5.53 -15.97 7.11
N GLY A 68 -5.29 -14.67 7.10
CA GLY A 68 -4.10 -14.09 6.48
C GLY A 68 -4.30 -13.77 5.00
N ILE A 69 -3.18 -13.58 4.31
CA ILE A 69 -3.15 -13.28 2.86
C ILE A 69 -2.92 -14.51 1.99
N ALA A 70 -2.37 -15.57 2.59
CA ALA A 70 -2.28 -16.90 2.03
C ALA A 70 -3.10 -17.85 2.90
N GLU A 71 -3.26 -19.10 2.48
CA GLU A 71 -4.00 -20.13 3.22
C GLU A 71 -3.39 -20.37 4.62
N GLY A 72 -3.89 -19.63 5.60
CA GLY A 72 -3.46 -19.70 7.00
C GLY A 72 -2.17 -18.97 7.35
N CYS A 73 -1.57 -18.22 6.40
CA CYS A 73 -0.32 -17.50 6.60
C CYS A 73 -0.49 -15.99 6.37
N ASP A 74 0.19 -15.19 7.19
CA ASP A 74 0.15 -13.73 7.11
C ASP A 74 1.49 -13.07 7.42
N TYR A 75 1.57 -11.75 7.24
CA TYR A 75 2.78 -11.00 7.58
C TYR A 75 3.08 -11.04 9.09
N PRO A 76 4.37 -11.24 9.48
CA PRO A 76 4.78 -11.34 10.88
C PRO A 76 4.36 -10.15 11.74
N TRP A 77 4.46 -8.92 11.22
CA TRP A 77 4.20 -7.70 11.99
C TRP A 77 2.71 -7.41 12.24
N ARG A 78 1.77 -8.18 11.66
CA ARG A 78 0.33 -7.98 11.91
C ARG A 78 -0.16 -8.51 13.26
N GLY A 79 0.70 -9.21 14.00
CA GLY A 79 0.40 -9.69 15.33
C GLY A 79 1.60 -10.35 15.98
N ALA A 80 1.47 -10.67 17.26
CA ALA A 80 2.51 -11.33 18.05
C ALA A 80 2.56 -12.86 17.79
N TYR A 81 2.60 -13.28 16.52
CA TYR A 81 2.49 -14.69 16.15
C TYR A 81 3.79 -15.49 16.39
N CYS A 82 4.93 -14.80 16.40
CA CYS A 82 6.26 -15.40 16.60
C CYS A 82 6.83 -15.22 18.00
N ASP A 83 6.05 -14.71 18.97
CA ASP A 83 6.53 -14.51 20.34
C ASP A 83 7.01 -15.83 20.96
N GLY A 84 8.31 -15.91 21.25
CA GLY A 84 8.94 -17.12 21.80
C GLY A 84 9.13 -18.27 20.81
N LYS A 85 8.95 -18.04 19.50
CA LYS A 85 9.16 -19.02 18.42
C LYS A 85 10.29 -18.59 17.49
N GLN A 86 10.78 -19.54 16.71
CA GLN A 86 11.82 -19.33 15.71
C GLN A 86 11.21 -19.27 14.30
N LEU A 87 11.97 -18.74 13.34
CA LEU A 87 11.69 -18.92 11.92
C LEU A 87 12.45 -20.13 11.41
N ALA A 88 11.76 -21.04 10.74
CA ALA A 88 12.37 -22.21 10.13
C ALA A 88 13.10 -21.86 8.83
N ASN A 89 12.47 -21.01 8.01
CA ASN A 89 12.97 -20.67 6.69
C ASN A 89 13.88 -19.43 6.73
N PRO A 90 15.08 -19.50 6.13
CA PRO A 90 15.93 -18.32 5.98
C PRO A 90 15.32 -17.34 4.96
N PRO A 91 15.72 -16.06 4.99
CA PRO A 91 15.31 -15.08 3.99
C PRO A 91 15.75 -15.49 2.58
N ILE A 92 14.83 -15.39 1.63
CA ILE A 92 15.11 -15.52 0.19
C ILE A 92 14.90 -14.14 -0.41
N SER A 93 16.01 -13.49 -0.73
CA SER A 93 16.00 -12.11 -1.23
C SER A 93 15.95 -12.06 -2.76
N SER A 94 15.31 -11.02 -3.28
CA SER A 94 15.29 -10.66 -4.70
C SER A 94 15.49 -9.14 -4.84
N GLU A 95 15.39 -8.61 -6.06
CA GLU A 95 15.48 -7.17 -6.29
C GLU A 95 14.43 -6.42 -5.44
N HIS A 96 14.89 -5.54 -4.54
CA HIS A 96 14.08 -4.74 -3.60
C HIS A 96 13.30 -5.52 -2.52
N CYS A 97 13.52 -6.82 -2.38
CA CYS A 97 12.80 -7.68 -1.44
C CYS A 97 13.77 -8.49 -0.59
N ASP A 98 13.78 -8.32 0.73
CA ASP A 98 14.58 -9.18 1.60
C ASP A 98 13.97 -10.58 1.75
N TRP A 99 12.64 -10.66 1.63
CA TRP A 99 11.82 -11.88 1.63
C TRP A 99 10.91 -11.90 0.41
N LEU A 100 10.50 -13.09 -0.06
CA LEU A 100 9.60 -13.20 -1.21
C LEU A 100 8.25 -12.51 -1.00
N TYR A 101 7.76 -12.48 0.24
CA TYR A 101 6.56 -11.73 0.62
C TYR A 101 6.92 -10.72 1.70
N GLY A 102 6.64 -9.44 1.44
CA GLY A 102 6.93 -8.41 2.42
C GLY A 102 6.63 -6.99 1.96
N ILE A 103 6.86 -6.04 2.86
CA ILE A 103 6.85 -4.61 2.57
C ILE A 103 8.18 -4.03 3.05
N PHE A 104 8.88 -3.34 2.17
CA PHE A 104 10.26 -2.88 2.39
C PHE A 104 10.41 -1.41 2.04
N GLY A 105 11.30 -0.70 2.73
CA GLY A 105 11.59 0.70 2.43
C GLY A 105 12.26 0.86 1.07
N HIS A 106 11.97 1.96 0.37
CA HIS A 106 12.71 2.28 -0.84
C HIS A 106 14.05 2.92 -0.47
N GLU A 107 15.12 2.49 -1.13
CA GLU A 107 16.52 2.76 -0.80
C GLU A 107 16.90 4.24 -0.82
N THR A 108 16.29 5.02 -1.72
CA THR A 108 16.61 6.44 -1.92
C THR A 108 15.47 7.40 -1.56
N SER A 109 14.31 6.90 -1.11
CA SER A 109 13.14 7.75 -0.87
C SER A 109 12.18 7.16 0.15
N CYS A 110 12.02 7.80 1.30
CA CYS A 110 11.02 7.36 2.27
C CYS A 110 9.57 7.66 1.85
N THR A 111 9.36 8.41 0.76
CA THR A 111 8.00 8.63 0.22
C THR A 111 7.52 7.46 -0.65
N ARG A 112 8.40 6.47 -0.84
CA ARG A 112 8.22 5.28 -1.65
C ARG A 112 8.53 4.06 -0.80
N TYR A 113 7.95 2.94 -1.16
CA TYR A 113 8.24 1.65 -0.56
C TYR A 113 7.94 0.55 -1.57
N TRP A 114 8.44 -0.65 -1.30
CA TRP A 114 8.27 -1.82 -2.13
C TRP A 114 7.27 -2.77 -1.49
N THR A 115 6.31 -3.26 -2.27
CA THR A 115 5.47 -4.41 -1.89
C THR A 115 5.91 -5.61 -2.71
N CYS A 116 6.31 -6.68 -2.03
CA CYS A 116 6.85 -7.88 -2.65
C CYS A 116 5.82 -9.00 -2.67
N TRP A 117 5.60 -9.56 -3.85
CA TRP A 117 4.72 -10.72 -4.05
C TRP A 117 5.50 -11.80 -4.79
N ASN A 118 5.84 -12.88 -4.08
CA ASN A 118 6.67 -13.95 -4.61
C ASN A 118 7.99 -13.45 -5.24
N GLY A 119 8.65 -12.50 -4.56
CA GLY A 119 9.90 -11.87 -5.02
C GLY A 119 9.72 -10.82 -6.12
N THR A 120 8.50 -10.60 -6.61
CA THR A 120 8.21 -9.49 -7.53
C THR A 120 7.95 -8.22 -6.74
N ALA A 121 8.88 -7.26 -6.81
CA ALA A 121 8.71 -5.96 -6.19
C ALA A 121 7.78 -5.07 -7.03
N THR A 122 6.80 -4.47 -6.37
CA THR A 122 5.98 -3.40 -6.94
C THR A 122 6.21 -2.13 -6.14
N GLU A 123 6.55 -1.06 -6.84
CA GLU A 123 6.73 0.24 -6.23
C GLU A 123 5.40 0.84 -5.78
N GLN A 124 5.38 1.36 -4.56
CA GLN A 124 4.26 2.08 -3.99
C GLN A 124 4.67 3.45 -3.49
N PHE A 125 3.68 4.32 -3.30
CA PHE A 125 3.87 5.67 -2.80
C PHE A 125 3.03 5.90 -1.55
N CYS A 126 3.64 6.50 -0.53
CA CYS A 126 2.88 7.02 0.59
C CYS A 126 2.09 8.26 0.17
N ILE A 127 0.79 8.23 0.45
CA ILE A 127 -0.14 9.32 0.13
C ILE A 127 0.01 10.47 1.13
N GLY A 128 -0.36 11.67 0.74
CA GLY A 128 -0.53 12.77 1.70
C GLY A 128 0.77 13.31 2.33
N GLY A 129 1.95 12.99 1.77
CA GLY A 129 3.24 13.39 2.37
C GLY A 129 3.63 12.55 3.59
N LEU A 130 2.96 11.42 3.80
CA LEU A 130 3.39 10.41 4.74
C LEU A 130 4.69 9.76 4.25
N LEU A 131 5.41 9.15 5.18
CA LEU A 131 6.68 8.47 4.93
C LEU A 131 6.54 7.02 5.35
N TYR A 132 7.19 6.12 4.62
CA TYR A 132 7.21 4.71 4.98
C TYR A 132 7.98 4.53 6.28
N ASN A 133 7.29 4.01 7.29
CA ASN A 133 7.85 3.59 8.56
C ASN A 133 8.11 2.08 8.51
N GLU A 134 9.38 1.72 8.57
CA GLU A 134 9.84 0.33 8.50
C GLU A 134 9.47 -0.47 9.76
N GLU A 135 9.41 0.17 10.93
CA GLU A 135 9.02 -0.50 12.18
C GLU A 135 7.56 -0.94 12.16
N THR A 136 6.68 -0.09 11.63
CA THR A 136 5.24 -0.39 11.55
C THR A 136 4.83 -1.03 10.22
N HIS A 137 5.76 -1.12 9.27
CA HIS A 137 5.52 -1.54 7.87
C HIS A 137 4.36 -0.80 7.21
N ALA A 138 4.28 0.51 7.41
CA ALA A 138 3.16 1.33 6.96
C ALA A 138 3.57 2.78 6.74
N CYS A 139 2.77 3.53 5.98
CA CYS A 139 2.96 4.97 5.85
C CYS A 139 2.53 5.67 7.14
N ASP A 140 3.43 6.46 7.70
CA ASP A 140 3.25 7.17 8.96
C ASP A 140 3.68 8.64 8.83
N TRP A 141 3.39 9.43 9.85
CA TRP A 141 3.78 10.83 9.88
C TRP A 141 5.30 10.98 9.97
N PRO A 142 5.89 12.02 9.35
CA PRO A 142 7.32 12.24 9.33
C PRO A 142 8.01 12.20 10.70
N GLN A 143 7.35 12.70 11.75
CA GLN A 143 7.90 12.70 13.11
C GLN A 143 8.04 11.31 13.73
N ASN A 144 7.33 10.30 13.21
CA ASN A 144 7.38 8.92 13.70
C ASN A 144 8.40 8.07 12.92
N VAL A 145 8.93 8.58 11.79
CA VAL A 145 9.86 7.83 10.93
C VAL A 145 11.30 8.21 11.24
N VAL A 146 11.99 7.34 11.95
CA VAL A 146 13.39 7.52 12.32
C VAL A 146 14.30 7.35 11.09
N GLY A 147 15.39 8.13 11.02
CA GLY A 147 16.39 8.02 9.93
C GLY A 147 15.96 8.65 8.60
N CYS A 148 14.70 9.05 8.48
CA CYS A 148 14.18 9.70 7.30
C CYS A 148 14.25 11.24 7.43
N GLN A 149 15.36 11.83 6.97
CA GLN A 149 15.60 13.28 7.07
C GLN A 149 15.00 14.07 5.90
N LYS A 150 14.31 15.17 6.22
CA LYS A 150 13.65 16.06 5.24
C LYS A 150 14.65 16.48 4.16
N HIS A 151 14.21 16.45 2.91
CA HIS A 151 15.05 16.86 1.79
C HIS A 151 15.48 18.33 1.95
N PRO A 152 16.74 18.70 1.66
CA PRO A 152 17.21 20.08 1.82
C PRO A 152 16.34 21.13 1.11
N LEU A 153 15.79 20.80 -0.07
CA LEU A 153 14.85 21.67 -0.81
C LEU A 153 13.56 22.00 -0.04
N CYS A 154 13.12 21.11 0.85
CA CYS A 154 11.89 21.24 1.63
C CYS A 154 12.18 21.40 3.13
N LYS A 155 13.41 21.84 3.46
CA LYS A 155 13.86 22.03 4.84
C LYS A 155 13.13 23.18 5.51
N ASP A 156 12.98 24.30 4.80
CA ASP A 156 12.42 25.54 5.34
C ASP A 156 10.89 25.49 5.43
N ASP A 157 10.25 24.85 4.45
CA ASP A 157 8.81 24.64 4.43
C ASP A 157 8.49 23.22 3.92
N PRO A 158 7.98 22.32 4.78
CA PRO A 158 7.71 20.94 4.41
C PRO A 158 6.56 20.77 3.41
N ASN A 159 5.74 21.81 3.17
CA ASN A 159 4.59 21.76 2.27
C ASN A 159 4.61 22.86 1.18
N ALA A 160 5.76 23.51 0.96
CA ALA A 160 5.90 24.53 -0.08
C ALA A 160 5.97 23.97 -1.49
N ASN A 161 5.54 24.77 -2.46
CA ASN A 161 5.93 24.58 -3.86
C ASN A 161 7.25 25.31 -4.14
N VAL A 162 8.24 24.60 -4.66
CA VAL A 162 9.59 25.06 -4.94
C VAL A 162 9.85 25.01 -6.44
N PRO A 163 10.42 26.05 -7.06
CA PRO A 163 10.67 26.06 -8.51
C PRO A 163 11.70 25.02 -8.94
N LEU A 164 11.51 24.44 -10.13
CA LEU A 164 12.44 23.48 -10.73
C LEU A 164 13.32 24.15 -11.80
N GLY A 165 14.47 24.67 -11.38
CA GLY A 165 15.50 25.20 -12.30
C GLY A 165 14.93 26.18 -13.35
N LYS A 166 15.12 25.87 -14.63
CA LYS A 166 14.58 26.64 -15.78
C LYS A 166 13.25 26.10 -16.33
N SER A 167 12.65 25.10 -15.69
CA SER A 167 11.39 24.52 -16.18
C SER A 167 10.23 25.45 -15.83
N CYS A 168 9.49 25.89 -16.85
CA CYS A 168 8.31 26.74 -16.68
C CYS A 168 7.04 25.95 -16.30
N GLU A 169 6.95 24.70 -16.73
CA GLU A 169 5.72 23.90 -16.59
C GLU A 169 5.76 22.95 -15.38
N ARG A 170 6.92 22.82 -14.73
CA ARG A 170 7.16 21.83 -13.66
C ARG A 170 7.75 22.49 -12.42
N TYR A 171 7.41 21.95 -11.26
CA TYR A 171 7.86 22.43 -9.96
C TYR A 171 7.92 21.26 -8.97
N TRP A 172 8.59 21.47 -7.84
CA TRP A 172 8.57 20.54 -6.73
C TRP A 172 7.44 20.93 -5.76
N ALA A 173 6.49 20.05 -5.50
CA ALA A 173 5.58 20.20 -4.38
C ALA A 173 6.15 19.44 -3.19
N CYS A 174 6.60 20.16 -2.17
CA CYS A 174 6.98 19.54 -0.91
C CYS A 174 5.73 18.97 -0.23
N GLN A 175 5.84 17.75 0.27
CA GLN A 175 4.81 17.13 1.08
C GLN A 175 5.51 16.47 2.27
N GLY A 176 5.27 16.99 3.48
CA GLY A 176 5.92 16.47 4.69
C GLY A 176 7.45 16.64 4.72
N GLY A 177 8.04 17.52 3.92
CA GLY A 177 9.48 17.72 3.83
C GLY A 177 10.17 16.99 2.67
N TYR A 178 9.41 16.44 1.74
CA TYR A 178 9.94 15.75 0.56
C TYR A 178 9.36 16.29 -0.74
N PRO A 179 10.20 16.62 -1.73
CA PRO A 179 9.75 17.20 -2.97
C PRO A 179 9.16 16.13 -3.89
N ARG A 180 7.96 16.40 -4.41
CA ARG A 180 7.30 15.61 -5.47
C ARG A 180 7.29 16.42 -6.76
N LEU A 181 7.73 15.82 -7.87
CA LEU A 181 7.76 16.52 -9.15
C LEU A 181 6.31 16.67 -9.65
N GLN A 182 5.85 17.91 -9.71
CA GLN A 182 4.54 18.26 -10.22
C GLN A 182 4.65 19.02 -11.53
N ARG A 183 3.56 18.95 -12.31
CA ARG A 183 3.37 19.73 -13.53
C ARG A 183 2.20 20.67 -13.30
N CYS A 184 2.32 21.91 -13.76
CA CYS A 184 1.19 22.83 -13.73
C CYS A 184 0.03 22.31 -14.59
N PRO A 185 -1.23 22.50 -14.15
CA PRO A 185 -2.39 22.13 -14.96
C PRO A 185 -2.45 22.98 -16.23
N ALA A 186 -2.78 22.36 -17.37
CA ALA A 186 -2.92 23.05 -18.67
C ALA A 186 -1.68 23.92 -19.02
N THR A 187 -1.83 24.86 -19.96
CA THR A 187 -0.77 25.78 -20.46
C THR A 187 -0.29 26.81 -19.41
N LEU A 188 -0.47 26.53 -18.12
CA LEU A 188 -0.02 27.38 -17.02
C LEU A 188 1.47 27.18 -16.76
N VAL A 189 2.11 28.23 -16.26
CA VAL A 189 3.51 28.24 -15.87
C VAL A 189 3.65 28.48 -14.37
N PHE A 190 4.65 27.86 -13.76
CA PHE A 190 4.92 28.02 -12.34
C PHE A 190 5.60 29.36 -12.08
N ASP A 191 4.91 30.26 -11.40
CA ASP A 191 5.48 31.52 -10.95
C ASP A 191 6.25 31.33 -9.64
N LYS A 192 7.54 31.68 -9.68
CA LYS A 192 8.47 31.47 -8.56
C LYS A 192 8.16 32.37 -7.37
N GLN A 193 7.57 33.55 -7.60
CA GLN A 193 7.27 34.52 -6.55
C GLN A 193 6.01 34.13 -5.77
N SER A 194 4.91 33.86 -6.47
CA SER A 194 3.65 33.44 -5.85
C SER A 194 3.62 31.97 -5.46
N ARG A 195 4.61 31.16 -5.88
CA ARG A 195 4.70 29.70 -5.69
C ARG A 195 3.47 28.94 -6.21
N ARG A 196 2.88 29.44 -7.30
CA ARG A 196 1.62 28.93 -7.88
C ARG A 196 1.71 28.88 -9.40
N CYS A 197 0.87 28.03 -9.99
CA CYS A 197 0.69 27.99 -11.44
C CYS A 197 -0.21 29.17 -11.87
N VAL A 198 0.29 29.98 -12.80
CA VAL A 198 -0.40 31.18 -13.33
C VAL A 198 -0.36 31.17 -14.86
N HIS A 199 -1.17 32.02 -15.49
CA HIS A 199 -1.15 32.16 -16.95
C HIS A 199 0.14 32.87 -17.39
N PRO A 200 0.80 32.41 -18.46
CA PRO A 200 1.90 33.15 -19.06
C PRO A 200 1.39 34.43 -19.75
N PRO A 201 2.26 35.44 -19.98
CA PRO A 201 3.69 35.45 -19.66
C PRO A 201 3.95 35.81 -18.18
N THR A 202 4.99 35.21 -17.61
CA THR A 202 5.54 35.62 -16.31
C THR A 202 6.96 36.13 -16.48
N ALA A 203 7.50 36.79 -15.46
CA ALA A 203 8.85 37.36 -15.47
C ALA A 203 9.95 36.36 -15.86
N ASP A 204 9.71 35.06 -15.65
CA ASP A 204 10.65 33.96 -15.92
C ASP A 204 10.28 33.09 -17.13
N CYS A 205 9.09 33.27 -17.72
CA CYS A 205 8.53 32.38 -18.72
C CYS A 205 7.71 33.15 -19.77
N GLU A 206 8.29 33.31 -20.96
CA GLU A 206 7.61 33.81 -22.16
C GLU A 206 7.28 32.66 -23.10
N VAL A 207 6.03 32.61 -23.57
CA VAL A 207 5.65 31.75 -24.70
C VAL A 207 6.14 32.43 -25.97
N PRO A 208 6.84 31.74 -26.89
CA PRO A 208 7.17 32.31 -28.19
C PRO A 208 5.90 32.78 -28.86
N THR A 209 5.76 34.10 -29.05
CA THR A 209 4.62 34.64 -29.76
C THR A 209 4.81 34.28 -31.23
N THR A 210 4.03 33.33 -31.74
CA THR A 210 3.91 33.16 -33.19
C THR A 210 3.25 34.42 -33.73
N THR A 211 4.05 35.24 -34.40
CA THR A 211 3.56 36.40 -35.15
C THR A 211 2.51 35.91 -36.14
N PRO A 212 1.30 36.48 -36.16
CA PRO A 212 0.34 36.15 -37.21
C PRO A 212 0.97 36.49 -38.58
N PRO A 213 0.77 35.66 -39.62
CA PRO A 213 1.26 35.97 -40.95
C PRO A 213 0.69 37.33 -41.39
N PRO A 214 1.49 38.18 -42.05
CA PRO A 214 1.02 39.47 -42.53
C PRO A 214 -0.18 39.28 -43.47
N GLU A 215 -1.26 40.01 -43.18
CA GLU A 215 -2.46 40.06 -44.02
C GLU A 215 -2.12 40.77 -45.34
N GLY A 216 -1.98 39.99 -46.42
CA GLY A 216 -1.88 40.55 -47.75
C GLY A 216 -1.23 39.64 -48.77
N GLU A 217 -2.00 38.76 -49.39
CA GLU A 217 -1.98 38.59 -50.84
C GLU A 217 -3.23 37.82 -51.29
N LEU A 218 -4.18 38.58 -51.84
CA LEU A 218 -5.29 38.08 -52.64
C LEU A 218 -4.73 37.60 -53.98
N GLY A 219 -4.86 36.31 -54.27
CA GLY A 219 -4.60 35.73 -55.59
C GLY A 219 -5.24 34.34 -55.68
N GLY A 220 -6.50 34.29 -56.14
CA GLY A 220 -7.31 33.07 -56.14
C GLY A 220 -7.11 32.16 -57.35
N PHE A 221 -7.77 30.99 -57.33
CA PHE A 221 -8.30 30.31 -58.52
C PHE A 221 -9.50 29.41 -58.14
N GLN A 222 -10.38 29.24 -59.13
CA GLN A 222 -11.79 28.87 -59.07
C GLN A 222 -12.10 27.41 -58.68
N GLY A 223 -13.35 27.21 -58.24
CA GLY A 223 -14.04 25.93 -58.26
C GLY A 223 -15.50 26.11 -57.86
N ASP A 224 -16.37 26.17 -58.86
CA ASP A 224 -17.82 26.35 -58.78
C ASP A 224 -18.51 25.39 -57.80
N ASP A 225 -19.51 25.89 -57.06
CA ASP A 225 -20.85 25.32 -57.21
C ASP A 225 -21.94 26.18 -56.57
N ASN A 226 -22.95 26.40 -57.38
CA ASN A 226 -24.12 27.23 -57.21
C ASN A 226 -25.13 26.58 -56.24
N ARG A 227 -25.53 27.26 -55.16
CA ARG A 227 -26.82 27.05 -54.47
C ARG A 227 -27.20 28.19 -53.51
N ASN A 228 -27.98 29.11 -54.08
CA ASN A 228 -29.10 29.88 -53.53
C ASN A 228 -29.30 29.91 -52.00
N PHE A 229 -29.18 31.12 -51.42
CA PHE A 229 -29.55 31.45 -50.03
C PHE A 229 -31.06 31.71 -49.93
N ASN A 230 -31.80 30.78 -49.33
CA ASN A 230 -33.04 31.10 -48.61
C ASN A 230 -33.50 29.90 -47.76
N ALA A 231 -33.11 29.84 -46.48
CA ALA A 231 -33.88 29.17 -45.41
C ALA A 231 -33.31 29.49 -44.01
N PRO A 232 -34.14 29.54 -42.94
CA PRO A 232 -33.74 30.01 -41.61
C PRO A 232 -32.98 28.97 -40.77
N ARG A 233 -32.19 29.50 -39.83
CA ARG A 233 -31.30 28.81 -38.87
C ARG A 233 -32.03 27.75 -38.01
N PRO A 234 -31.55 26.48 -37.92
CA PRO A 234 -32.17 25.50 -37.04
C PRO A 234 -31.73 25.69 -35.57
N GLN A 235 -32.71 25.78 -34.67
CA GLN A 235 -32.51 25.75 -33.22
C GLN A 235 -32.14 24.33 -32.77
N ARG A 236 -31.00 24.17 -32.08
CA ARG A 236 -30.63 22.89 -31.45
C ARG A 236 -31.53 22.63 -30.24
N ARG A 237 -32.42 21.63 -30.35
CA ARG A 237 -33.18 21.08 -29.22
C ARG A 237 -32.30 20.13 -28.39
N ARG A 238 -32.41 20.25 -27.07
CA ARG A 238 -31.78 19.37 -26.06
C ARG A 238 -32.53 18.02 -26.03
N PRO A 239 -31.86 16.85 -25.99
CA PRO A 239 -32.55 15.56 -25.91
C PRO A 239 -33.17 15.30 -24.52
N LEU A 240 -34.37 14.70 -24.49
CA LEU A 240 -35.00 14.11 -23.29
C LEU A 240 -34.60 12.62 -23.15
N PRO A 241 -34.60 12.05 -21.93
CA PRO A 241 -34.39 10.62 -21.70
C PRO A 241 -35.67 9.78 -21.95
N PRO A 242 -35.56 8.46 -22.22
CA PRO A 242 -36.69 7.60 -22.51
C PRO A 242 -37.41 7.09 -21.24
N ALA A 243 -38.72 6.87 -21.39
CA ALA A 243 -39.63 6.34 -20.38
C ALA A 243 -39.52 4.81 -20.23
N ARG A 244 -39.80 4.31 -19.02
CA ARG A 244 -40.11 2.89 -18.74
C ARG A 244 -41.45 2.81 -18.02
N ASP A 245 -42.33 1.97 -18.53
CA ASP A 245 -43.66 1.70 -17.98
C ASP A 245 -43.59 0.79 -16.73
N ASN A 246 -44.49 1.08 -15.79
CA ASN A 246 -44.78 0.42 -14.50
C ASN A 246 -45.95 -0.58 -14.67
N PRO A 247 -46.20 -1.55 -13.74
CA PRO A 247 -47.01 -1.24 -12.53
C PRO A 247 -46.66 -1.98 -11.20
N LEU A 248 -47.03 -1.27 -10.11
CA LEU A 248 -47.18 -1.57 -8.65
C LEU A 248 -48.11 -2.78 -8.32
N PRO A 249 -48.35 -3.23 -7.05
CA PRO A 249 -48.48 -2.50 -5.74
C PRO A 249 -47.80 -3.20 -4.54
N ASP A 250 -47.84 -2.80 -3.25
CA ASP A 250 -48.17 -1.62 -2.43
C ASP A 250 -47.73 -1.98 -0.97
N GLU A 251 -47.70 -0.97 -0.09
CA GLU A 251 -47.82 -0.98 1.38
C GLU A 251 -46.60 -0.63 2.27
N GLY A 252 -46.76 0.48 3.02
CA GLY A 252 -46.34 0.64 4.43
C GLY A 252 -45.08 1.47 4.72
N ARG A 253 -45.09 2.82 4.69
CA ARG A 253 -45.50 3.81 5.73
C ARG A 253 -44.47 4.05 6.87
N PHE A 254 -43.85 5.26 6.84
CA PHE A 254 -43.32 6.20 7.89
C PHE A 254 -42.90 5.65 9.28
N ALA A 255 -41.80 6.07 9.96
CA ALA A 255 -41.29 7.42 10.25
C ALA A 255 -39.85 7.36 10.88
N PRO A 256 -39.20 8.50 11.22
CA PRO A 256 -37.75 8.60 11.49
C PRO A 256 -37.38 8.45 12.98
N ASP A 257 -36.15 8.06 13.30
CA ASP A 257 -35.58 8.34 14.61
C ASP A 257 -34.10 8.71 14.57
N ASN A 258 -33.80 9.64 15.46
CA ASN A 258 -32.57 10.36 15.70
C ASN A 258 -31.60 9.52 16.53
N SER A 259 -30.36 10.01 16.60
CA SER A 259 -29.36 9.79 17.67
C SER A 259 -28.56 8.48 17.69
N LEU A 260 -27.23 8.58 17.56
CA LEU A 260 -26.24 8.41 18.65
C LEU A 260 -24.79 8.49 18.09
N PRO A 261 -23.76 8.67 18.95
CA PRO A 261 -22.65 9.58 18.70
C PRO A 261 -21.44 8.94 18.00
N PHE A 262 -20.71 9.77 17.25
CA PHE A 262 -19.38 9.45 16.73
C PHE A 262 -18.39 9.25 17.89
N ARG A 263 -18.02 7.99 18.13
CA ARG A 263 -16.85 7.62 18.92
C ARG A 263 -15.65 7.62 17.96
N ALA A 264 -14.68 8.50 18.22
CA ALA A 264 -13.43 8.53 17.48
C ALA A 264 -12.59 7.29 17.86
N ASP A 265 -12.58 6.28 16.99
CA ASP A 265 -11.61 5.20 17.06
C ASP A 265 -10.31 5.67 16.38
N ASN A 266 -9.29 5.96 17.20
CA ASN A 266 -7.90 6.06 16.76
C ASN A 266 -7.39 4.67 16.34
N ARG A 267 -7.71 4.25 15.11
CA ARG A 267 -7.02 3.13 14.45
C ARG A 267 -5.99 3.68 13.47
N PRO A 268 -4.79 3.08 13.40
CA PRO A 268 -3.85 3.35 12.30
C PRO A 268 -4.57 3.15 10.97
N ILE A 269 -4.47 4.14 10.09
CA ILE A 269 -5.02 4.06 8.73
C ILE A 269 -4.18 3.00 8.00
N GLY A 270 -4.70 1.78 7.92
CA GLY A 270 -4.12 0.74 7.08
C GLY A 270 -4.02 1.23 5.64
N PRO A 271 -3.06 0.72 4.85
CA PRO A 271 -2.84 1.21 3.50
C PRO A 271 -4.11 1.07 2.66
N LEU A 272 -4.64 2.19 2.18
CA LEU A 272 -5.64 2.23 1.13
C LEU A 272 -4.99 1.69 -0.15
N GLN A 273 -5.56 0.61 -0.70
CA GLN A 273 -5.18 0.07 -2.00
C GLN A 273 -5.29 1.18 -3.07
N PRO A 274 -4.21 1.52 -3.79
CA PRO A 274 -4.32 2.44 -4.91
C PRO A 274 -5.00 1.75 -6.10
N GLN A 275 -5.96 2.46 -6.68
CA GLN A 275 -6.59 2.18 -7.97
C GLN A 275 -5.53 2.28 -9.08
N GLY A 276 -4.89 1.17 -9.42
CA GLY A 276 -3.90 1.09 -10.49
C GLY A 276 -3.88 -0.31 -11.10
N GLY A 277 -4.65 -0.50 -12.17
CA GLY A 277 -4.70 -1.75 -12.95
C GLY A 277 -5.45 -2.89 -12.24
N ASN A 278 -6.57 -3.33 -12.81
CA ASN A 278 -7.34 -4.50 -12.36
C ASN A 278 -6.60 -5.84 -12.65
N ILE A 279 -5.35 -5.95 -12.24
CA ILE A 279 -4.64 -7.23 -12.22
C ILE A 279 -4.62 -7.63 -10.76
N ARG A 280 -5.61 -8.42 -10.34
CA ARG A 280 -5.51 -9.10 -9.04
C ARG A 280 -4.21 -9.90 -9.09
N PRO A 281 -3.29 -9.73 -8.12
CA PRO A 281 -2.12 -10.57 -8.07
C PRO A 281 -2.58 -12.04 -8.05
N PRO A 282 -1.83 -12.95 -8.71
CA PRO A 282 -2.19 -14.36 -8.70
C PRO A 282 -2.31 -14.85 -7.25
N PRO A 283 -3.27 -15.73 -6.94
CA PRO A 283 -3.44 -16.24 -5.58
C PRO A 283 -2.10 -16.76 -5.06
N ILE A 284 -1.76 -16.41 -3.82
CA ILE A 284 -0.55 -16.91 -3.17
C ILE A 284 -0.66 -18.44 -3.17
N PRO A 285 0.33 -19.18 -3.71
CA PRO A 285 0.37 -20.62 -3.55
C PRO A 285 0.25 -20.93 -2.06
N GLY A 286 -0.61 -21.89 -1.71
CA GLY A 286 -0.66 -22.39 -0.33
C GLY A 286 0.71 -22.86 0.14
N ALA A 287 0.83 -23.07 1.45
CA ALA A 287 2.04 -23.62 2.04
C ALA A 287 2.52 -24.87 1.30
N LEU A 288 3.83 -24.97 1.13
CA LEU A 288 4.43 -26.13 0.46
C LEU A 288 4.61 -27.25 1.49
N PRO A 289 4.34 -28.52 1.12
CA PRO A 289 4.69 -29.64 1.98
C PRO A 289 6.21 -29.62 2.22
N PHE A 290 6.62 -29.87 3.46
CA PHE A 290 8.03 -29.91 3.81
C PHE A 290 8.72 -31.07 3.07
N ASN A 291 9.54 -30.75 2.06
CA ASN A 291 10.38 -31.72 1.37
C ASN A 291 11.76 -31.73 2.04
N ASN A 292 12.07 -32.86 2.67
CA ASN A 292 13.33 -33.12 3.34
C ASN A 292 14.47 -33.40 2.35
#